data_AF-A0AA37SWC2-F1
#
_entry.id   AF-A0AA37SWC2-F1
#
_cell.length_a   1.000
_cell.length_b   1.000
_cell.length_c   1.000
_cell.angle_alpha   90.00
_cell.angle_beta   90.00
_cell.angle_gamma   90.00
#
_symmetry.space_group_name_H-M   'P 1'
#
loop_
_entity.id
_entity.type
_entity.pdbx_description
1 polymer ?
#
loop_
_entity_poly.entity_id
_entity_poly.type
_entity_poly.pdbx_seq_one_letter_code
_entity_poly.pdbx_strand_id
1 'polypeptide(L)'
;MSNAKTVIDSSRTYNKIIENSIFENQFEELKDAFVSDPMIKFILDLRNFLCHQGYLDFGIEISANRERTCSYIYLDKEHLKKYKKGWSKGAKVFISNSEKKILIFKHIEDFHCRLKMINNWLYLRLILLKKEDIQTLLNKSKKLINAYDTKFHHILSLNRYLNKIINQHG
;
A
#
# COMPACT_ATOMS: atom_id res chain seq x y z
N MET A 1 13.10 6.02 9.38
CA MET A 1 11.66 6.28 9.67
C MET A 1 10.94 7.11 8.59
N SER A 2 11.46 7.27 7.36
CA SER A 2 10.80 8.09 6.32
C SER A 2 9.82 7.32 5.41
N ASN A 3 10.06 6.04 5.09
CA ASN A 3 9.26 5.35 4.06
C ASN A 3 7.80 5.07 4.41
N ALA A 4 7.48 4.74 5.67
CA ALA A 4 6.10 4.44 6.07
C ALA A 4 5.21 5.71 6.13
N LYS A 5 5.81 6.87 6.42
CA LYS A 5 5.10 8.15 6.49
C LYS A 5 4.76 8.65 5.09
N THR A 6 5.68 8.49 4.14
CA THR A 6 5.46 8.78 2.72
C THR A 6 4.35 7.91 2.11
N VAL A 7 4.28 6.61 2.42
CA VAL A 7 3.17 5.74 1.93
C VAL A 7 1.82 6.19 2.47
N ILE A 8 1.75 6.55 3.77
CA ILE A 8 0.53 7.07 4.40
C ILE A 8 0.10 8.41 3.76
N ASP A 9 1.04 9.29 3.43
CA ASP A 9 0.75 10.58 2.81
C ASP A 9 0.34 10.44 1.33
N SER A 10 0.94 9.52 0.57
CA SER A 10 0.46 9.19 -0.78
C SER A 10 -0.98 8.66 -0.74
N SER A 11 -1.28 7.75 0.18
CA SER A 11 -2.63 7.21 0.38
C SER A 11 -3.64 8.30 0.73
N ARG A 12 -3.29 9.34 1.48
CA ARG A 12 -4.21 10.44 1.80
C ARG A 12 -4.67 11.25 0.59
N THR A 13 -3.76 11.55 -0.33
CA THR A 13 -4.13 12.24 -1.58
C THR A 13 -5.05 11.37 -2.43
N TYR A 14 -4.78 10.07 -2.49
CA TYR A 14 -5.60 9.12 -3.22
C TYR A 14 -6.97 8.89 -2.58
N ASN A 15 -7.04 8.85 -1.25
CA ASN A 15 -8.31 8.76 -0.53
C ASN A 15 -9.22 9.93 -0.88
N LYS A 16 -8.70 11.18 -0.90
CA LYS A 16 -9.50 12.36 -1.28
C LYS A 16 -10.10 12.28 -2.68
N ILE A 17 -9.39 11.65 -3.63
CA ILE A 17 -9.90 11.47 -5.00
C ILE A 17 -11.08 10.48 -4.99
N ILE A 18 -10.99 9.43 -4.17
CA ILE A 18 -12.02 8.38 -4.08
C ILE A 18 -13.21 8.85 -3.24
N GLU A 19 -12.98 9.63 -2.18
CA GLU A 19 -13.98 10.29 -1.33
C GLU A 19 -14.85 11.29 -2.11
N ASN A 20 -14.45 11.71 -3.32
CA ASN A 20 -15.28 12.57 -4.19
C ASN A 20 -15.70 11.86 -5.47
N SER A 21 -15.79 10.52 -5.44
CA SER A 21 -16.04 9.69 -6.61
C SER A 21 -17.25 8.78 -6.42
N ILE A 22 -17.67 8.13 -7.50
CA ILE A 22 -18.72 7.09 -7.48
C ILE A 22 -18.40 5.90 -6.56
N PHE A 23 -17.15 5.78 -6.09
CA PHE A 23 -16.70 4.70 -5.21
C PHE A 23 -16.62 5.10 -3.73
N GLU A 24 -17.00 6.34 -3.37
CA GLU A 24 -16.93 6.87 -2.00
C GLU A 24 -17.60 5.93 -0.98
N ASN A 25 -18.87 5.58 -1.21
CA ASN A 25 -19.62 4.71 -0.30
C ASN A 25 -18.94 3.34 -0.10
N GLN A 26 -18.45 2.74 -1.18
CA GLN A 26 -17.74 1.45 -1.10
C GLN A 26 -16.43 1.57 -0.31
N PHE A 27 -15.75 2.72 -0.45
CA PHE A 27 -14.51 2.97 0.27
C PHE A 27 -14.75 3.20 1.77
N GLU A 28 -15.79 3.95 2.13
CA GLU A 28 -16.18 4.14 3.53
C GLU A 28 -16.61 2.82 4.18
N GLU A 29 -17.38 1.96 3.50
CA GLU A 29 -17.71 0.62 4.00
C GLU A 29 -16.47 -0.24 4.27
N LEU A 30 -15.50 -0.25 3.33
CA LEU A 30 -14.24 -0.98 3.50
C LEU A 30 -13.42 -0.43 4.67
N LYS A 31 -13.35 0.89 4.80
CA LYS A 31 -12.63 1.57 5.87
C LYS A 31 -13.29 1.28 7.22
N ASP A 32 -14.60 1.37 7.31
CA ASP A 32 -15.38 1.07 8.52
C ASP A 32 -15.24 -0.39 8.94
N ALA A 33 -15.33 -1.33 8.01
CA ALA A 33 -15.08 -2.74 8.27
C ALA A 33 -13.65 -2.98 8.78
N PHE A 34 -12.66 -2.29 8.21
CA PHE A 34 -11.27 -2.41 8.64
C PHE A 34 -11.04 -1.81 10.04
N VAL A 35 -11.52 -0.60 10.30
CA VAL A 35 -11.26 0.09 11.57
C VAL A 35 -12.15 -0.38 12.71
N SER A 36 -13.26 -1.06 12.44
CA SER A 36 -14.13 -1.64 13.48
C SER A 36 -13.61 -2.97 14.02
N ASP A 37 -12.73 -3.66 13.28
CA ASP A 37 -12.14 -4.92 13.69
C ASP A 37 -11.29 -4.76 14.98
N PRO A 38 -11.58 -5.52 16.05
CA PRO A 38 -10.86 -5.43 17.32
C PRO A 38 -9.34 -5.68 17.22
N MET A 39 -8.91 -6.61 16.37
CA MET A 39 -7.49 -6.93 16.16
C MET A 39 -6.78 -5.77 15.45
N ILE A 40 -7.43 -5.18 14.44
CA ILE A 40 -6.90 -4.00 13.76
C ILE A 40 -6.75 -2.83 14.73
N LYS A 41 -7.76 -2.57 15.57
CA LYS A 41 -7.67 -1.55 16.63
C LYS A 41 -6.51 -1.81 17.57
N PHE A 42 -6.32 -3.06 18.00
CA PHE A 42 -5.20 -3.44 18.85
C PHE A 42 -3.84 -3.12 18.21
N ILE A 43 -3.63 -3.46 16.94
CA ILE A 43 -2.35 -3.19 16.26
C ILE A 43 -2.10 -1.68 16.09
N LEU A 44 -3.13 -0.91 15.75
CA LEU A 44 -3.03 0.54 15.62
C LEU A 44 -2.66 1.18 16.97
N ASP A 45 -3.33 0.77 18.05
CA ASP A 45 -3.02 1.25 19.39
C ASP A 45 -1.64 0.79 19.85
N LEU A 46 -1.23 -0.45 19.53
CA LEU A 46 0.09 -0.97 19.86
C LEU A 46 1.19 -0.16 19.19
N ARG A 47 1.04 0.15 17.90
CA ARG A 47 1.95 1.04 17.18
C ARG A 47 2.02 2.41 17.86
N ASN A 48 0.88 3.01 18.17
CA ASN A 48 0.84 4.31 18.83
C ASN A 48 1.50 4.27 20.22
N PHE A 49 1.24 3.22 20.99
CA PHE A 49 1.85 2.99 22.29
C PHE A 49 3.37 2.89 22.18
N LEU A 50 3.89 2.05 21.28
CA LEU A 50 5.33 1.91 21.06
C LEU A 50 5.99 3.20 20.59
N CYS A 51 5.30 4.02 19.78
CA CYS A 51 5.80 5.32 19.33
C CYS A 51 5.87 6.37 20.44
N HIS A 52 5.01 6.31 21.47
CA HIS A 52 4.84 7.40 22.45
C HIS A 52 5.27 7.05 23.88
N GLN A 53 5.20 5.77 24.26
CA GLN A 53 5.44 5.29 25.63
C GLN A 53 6.72 4.43 25.72
N GLY A 54 7.34 4.10 24.58
CA GLY A 54 8.74 3.69 24.47
C GLY A 54 9.08 2.24 24.80
N TYR A 55 8.32 1.57 25.67
CA TYR A 55 8.65 0.19 26.03
C TYR A 55 7.44 -0.65 26.42
N LEU A 56 7.42 -1.88 25.91
CA LEU A 56 6.45 -2.91 26.25
C LEU A 56 7.23 -4.19 26.54
N ASP A 57 6.91 -4.87 27.65
CA ASP A 57 7.51 -6.18 27.92
C ASP A 57 7.02 -7.18 26.87
N PHE A 58 7.97 -7.79 26.17
CA PHE A 58 7.73 -8.91 25.27
C PHE A 58 8.47 -10.15 25.78
N GLY A 59 7.85 -11.30 25.58
CA GLY A 59 8.47 -12.60 25.83
C GLY A 59 8.98 -13.20 24.53
N ILE A 60 10.03 -14.01 24.64
CA ILE A 60 10.51 -14.87 23.56
C ILE A 60 10.28 -16.32 24.02
N GLU A 61 9.61 -17.10 23.19
CA GLU A 61 9.45 -18.53 23.38
C GLU A 61 10.24 -19.27 22.30
N ILE A 62 11.13 -20.16 22.70
CA ILE A 62 11.91 -20.99 21.79
C ILE A 62 11.36 -22.41 21.87
N SER A 63 10.85 -22.90 20.74
CA SER A 63 10.44 -24.28 20.58
C SER A 63 11.46 -24.98 19.69
N ALA A 64 12.12 -26.01 20.21
CA ALA A 64 13.06 -26.83 19.46
C ALA A 64 12.52 -28.25 19.34
N ASN A 65 12.48 -28.77 18.12
CA ASN A 65 12.30 -30.19 17.85
C ASN A 65 13.54 -30.72 17.09
N ARG A 66 13.56 -32.03 16.80
CA ARG A 66 14.73 -32.69 16.16
C ARG A 66 15.12 -32.10 14.79
N GLU A 67 14.22 -31.38 14.12
CA GLU A 67 14.43 -30.89 12.76
C GLU A 67 14.56 -29.37 12.67
N ARG A 68 13.93 -28.62 13.58
CA ARG A 68 13.90 -27.16 13.54
C ARG A 68 13.83 -26.54 14.93
N THR A 69 14.44 -25.36 15.04
CA THR A 69 14.26 -24.43 16.16
C THR A 69 13.43 -23.25 15.67
N CYS A 70 12.31 -22.99 16.32
CA CYS A 70 11.44 -21.85 16.06
C CYS A 70 11.44 -20.92 17.27
N SER A 71 11.62 -19.63 17.05
CA SER A 71 11.48 -18.58 18.06
C SER A 71 10.23 -17.76 17.80
N TYR A 72 9.41 -17.57 18.84
CA TYR A 72 8.19 -16.78 18.80
C TYR A 72 8.32 -15.58 19.72
N ILE A 73 8.03 -14.39 19.19
CA ILE A 73 7.87 -13.20 20.03
C ILE A 73 6.40 -13.08 20.41
N TYR A 74 6.12 -12.92 21.69
CA TYR A 74 4.77 -12.78 22.21
C TYR A 74 4.63 -11.62 23.19
N LEU A 75 3.42 -11.11 23.31
CA LEU A 75 3.02 -10.14 24.32
C LEU A 75 2.19 -10.85 25.40
N ASP A 76 2.50 -10.59 26.66
CA ASP A 76 1.70 -11.16 27.76
C ASP A 76 0.40 -10.37 27.94
N LYS A 77 -0.73 -11.06 27.85
CA LYS A 77 -2.06 -10.48 27.98
C LYS A 77 -2.27 -9.75 29.30
N GLU A 78 -1.79 -10.30 30.41
CA GLU A 78 -1.97 -9.70 31.73
C GLU A 78 -1.08 -8.46 31.89
N HIS A 79 0.11 -8.46 31.29
CA HIS A 79 0.93 -7.25 31.18
C HIS A 79 0.20 -6.15 30.39
N LEU A 80 -0.35 -6.47 29.21
CA LEU A 80 -1.11 -5.52 28.39
C LEU A 80 -2.31 -4.92 29.14
N LYS A 81 -3.03 -5.73 29.92
CA LYS A 81 -4.17 -5.29 30.72
C LYS A 81 -3.82 -4.26 31.80
N LYS A 82 -2.56 -4.14 32.22
CA LYS A 82 -2.12 -3.10 33.17
C LYS A 82 -2.26 -1.70 32.56
N TYR A 83 -2.08 -1.57 31.24
CA TYR A 83 -2.17 -0.30 30.52
C TYR A 83 -3.60 0.06 30.08
N LYS A 84 -4.60 -0.05 30.97
CA LYS A 84 -6.02 0.17 30.63
C LYS A 84 -6.32 1.52 29.96
N LYS A 85 -5.53 2.56 30.22
CA LYS A 85 -5.71 3.90 29.62
C LYS A 85 -5.12 4.03 28.22
N GLY A 86 -4.21 3.14 27.80
CA GLY A 86 -3.55 3.18 26.49
C GLY A 86 -4.33 2.49 25.36
N TRP A 87 -5.37 1.71 25.70
CA TRP A 87 -6.11 0.89 24.74
C TRP A 87 -7.53 1.42 24.49
N SER A 88 -7.89 1.51 23.21
CA SER A 88 -9.26 1.75 22.77
C SER A 88 -10.21 0.61 23.16
N LYS A 89 -11.52 0.84 23.07
CA LYS A 89 -12.54 -0.18 23.38
C LYS A 89 -12.36 -1.45 22.54
N GLY A 90 -12.11 -1.31 21.24
CA GLY A 90 -11.87 -2.44 20.34
C GLY A 90 -10.60 -3.22 20.71
N ALA A 91 -9.50 -2.51 20.98
CA ALA A 91 -8.26 -3.15 21.41
C ALA A 91 -8.43 -3.93 22.72
N LYS A 92 -9.20 -3.39 23.68
CA LYS A 92 -9.52 -4.09 24.94
C LYS A 92 -10.31 -5.39 24.70
N VAL A 93 -11.26 -5.39 23.77
CA VAL A 93 -12.00 -6.60 23.39
C VAL A 93 -11.05 -7.65 22.84
N PHE A 94 -10.18 -7.27 21.92
CA PHE A 94 -9.18 -8.18 21.37
C PHE A 94 -8.25 -8.76 22.46
N ILE A 95 -7.66 -7.92 23.31
CA ILE A 95 -6.78 -8.36 24.40
C ILE A 95 -7.53 -9.32 25.34
N SER A 96 -8.80 -9.03 25.65
CA SER A 96 -9.61 -9.87 26.56
C SER A 96 -9.94 -11.23 25.96
N ASN A 97 -10.14 -11.32 24.65
CA ASN A 97 -10.45 -12.57 23.95
C ASN A 97 -9.21 -13.34 23.48
N SER A 98 -8.03 -12.73 23.55
CA SER A 98 -6.77 -13.38 23.17
C SER A 98 -6.32 -14.43 24.19
N GLU A 99 -5.46 -15.34 23.74
CA GLU A 99 -4.73 -16.25 24.61
C GLU A 99 -3.79 -15.50 25.57
N LYS A 100 -3.25 -16.20 26.57
CA LYS A 100 -2.30 -15.60 27.53
C LYS A 100 -1.09 -15.00 26.83
N LYS A 101 -0.57 -15.69 25.81
CA LYS A 101 0.55 -15.24 24.97
C LYS A 101 0.00 -14.82 23.61
N ILE A 102 0.10 -13.52 23.30
CA ILE A 102 -0.34 -12.98 22.02
C ILE A 102 0.83 -13.04 21.04
N LEU A 103 0.77 -13.94 20.06
CA LEU A 103 1.80 -14.08 19.01
C LEU A 103 1.70 -12.93 18.02
N ILE A 104 2.50 -11.87 18.24
CA ILE A 104 2.27 -10.58 17.58
C ILE A 104 2.52 -10.63 16.07
N PHE A 105 3.50 -11.40 15.61
CA PHE A 105 3.84 -11.50 14.18
C PHE A 105 2.68 -11.99 13.34
N LYS A 106 1.94 -13.01 13.82
CA LYS A 106 0.75 -13.52 13.13
C LYS A 106 -0.27 -12.42 12.89
N HIS A 107 -0.53 -11.60 13.90
CA HIS A 107 -1.51 -10.51 13.80
C HIS A 107 -1.00 -9.36 12.91
N ILE A 108 0.30 -9.06 12.94
CA ILE A 108 0.91 -8.06 12.05
C ILE A 108 0.82 -8.51 10.58
N GLU A 109 1.05 -9.79 10.29
CA GLU A 109 0.89 -10.36 8.96
C GLU A 109 -0.56 -10.27 8.47
N ASP A 110 -1.52 -10.66 9.32
CA ASP A 110 -2.96 -10.53 9.02
C ASP A 110 -3.37 -9.08 8.75
N PHE A 111 -2.90 -8.14 9.58
CA PHE A 111 -3.11 -6.70 9.37
C PHE A 111 -2.53 -6.23 8.04
N HIS A 112 -1.30 -6.61 7.73
CA HIS A 112 -0.63 -6.22 6.50
C HIS A 112 -1.37 -6.78 5.26
N CYS A 113 -1.82 -8.03 5.33
CA CYS A 113 -2.60 -8.65 4.25
C CYS A 113 -3.89 -7.87 3.99
N ARG A 114 -4.66 -7.57 5.02
CA ARG A 114 -5.91 -6.80 4.91
C ARG A 114 -5.68 -5.38 4.41
N LEU A 115 -4.65 -4.70 4.92
CA LEU A 115 -4.28 -3.36 4.44
C LEU A 115 -3.88 -3.38 2.97
N LYS A 116 -3.13 -4.39 2.53
CA LYS A 116 -2.75 -4.57 1.13
C LYS A 116 -3.98 -4.79 0.24
N MET A 117 -4.97 -5.54 0.70
CA MET A 117 -6.22 -5.71 -0.05
C MET A 117 -6.95 -4.38 -0.27
N ILE A 118 -7.06 -3.54 0.76
CA ILE A 118 -7.69 -2.21 0.66
C ILE A 118 -6.89 -1.31 -0.30
N ASN A 119 -5.56 -1.30 -0.17
CA ASN A 119 -4.70 -0.50 -1.05
C ASN A 119 -4.78 -0.96 -2.51
N ASN A 120 -4.84 -2.26 -2.76
CA ASN A 120 -5.03 -2.81 -4.10
C ASN A 120 -6.39 -2.41 -4.67
N TRP A 121 -7.45 -2.49 -3.87
CA TRP A 121 -8.77 -2.06 -4.26
C TRP A 121 -8.77 -0.57 -4.64
N LEU A 122 -8.19 0.28 -3.78
CA LEU A 122 -8.06 1.72 -4.00
C LEU A 122 -7.34 2.02 -5.32
N TYR A 123 -6.19 1.37 -5.54
CA TYR A 123 -5.38 1.54 -6.73
C TYR A 123 -6.15 1.18 -8.02
N LEU A 124 -6.87 0.07 -8.02
CA LEU A 124 -7.68 -0.35 -9.17
C LEU A 124 -8.81 0.65 -9.46
N ARG A 125 -9.45 1.22 -8.43
CA ARG A 125 -10.51 2.21 -8.61
C ARG A 125 -9.98 3.55 -9.11
N LEU A 126 -8.81 3.97 -8.66
CA LEU A 126 -8.14 5.16 -9.21
C LEU A 126 -7.82 5.00 -10.69
N ILE A 127 -7.34 3.82 -11.12
CA ILE A 127 -7.11 3.54 -12.54
C ILE A 127 -8.42 3.68 -13.33
N LEU A 128 -9.53 3.17 -12.81
CA LEU A 128 -10.83 3.29 -13.47
C LEU A 128 -11.29 4.74 -13.61
N LEU A 129 -11.16 5.54 -12.54
CA LEU A 129 -11.49 6.99 -12.58
C LEU A 129 -10.60 7.75 -13.55
N LYS A 130 -9.36 7.32 -13.75
CA LYS A 130 -8.38 7.94 -14.64
C LYS A 130 -8.27 7.28 -16.01
N LYS A 131 -9.15 6.34 -16.34
CA LYS A 131 -9.07 5.55 -17.57
C LYS A 131 -9.10 6.44 -18.82
N GLU A 132 -9.97 7.44 -18.85
CA GLU A 132 -10.08 8.37 -19.98
C GLU A 132 -8.88 9.30 -20.10
N ASP A 133 -8.37 9.82 -18.97
CA ASP A 133 -7.14 10.62 -18.91
C ASP A 133 -5.94 9.81 -19.44
N ILE A 134 -5.79 8.56 -18.97
CA ILE A 134 -4.74 7.63 -19.40
C ILE A 134 -4.87 7.32 -20.89
N GLN A 135 -6.07 7.03 -21.37
CA GLN A 135 -6.29 6.74 -22.79
C GLN A 135 -5.98 7.96 -23.66
N THR A 136 -6.32 9.16 -23.19
CA THR A 136 -6.00 10.42 -23.86
C THR A 136 -4.50 10.66 -23.94
N LEU A 137 -3.77 10.41 -22.84
CA LEU A 137 -2.31 10.49 -22.81
C LEU A 137 -1.66 9.48 -23.76
N LEU A 138 -2.15 8.23 -23.79
CA LEU A 138 -1.68 7.20 -24.72
C LEU A 138 -1.95 7.57 -26.18
N ASN A 139 -3.11 8.15 -26.48
CA ASN A 139 -3.43 8.60 -27.83
C ASN A 139 -2.54 9.78 -28.25
N LYS A 140 -2.26 10.72 -27.33
CA LYS A 140 -1.32 11.83 -27.56
C LYS A 140 0.10 11.32 -27.81
N SER A 141 0.59 10.38 -27.00
CA SER A 141 1.94 9.82 -27.18
C SER A 141 2.07 9.07 -28.51
N LYS A 142 1.08 8.27 -28.90
CA LYS A 142 1.03 7.62 -30.22
C LYS A 142 1.07 8.63 -31.38
N LYS A 143 0.29 9.72 -31.28
CA LYS A 143 0.32 10.79 -32.30
C LYS A 143 1.71 11.44 -32.41
N LEU A 144 2.38 11.67 -31.28
CA LEU A 144 3.74 12.21 -31.26
C LEU A 144 4.73 11.26 -31.91
N ILE A 145 4.72 9.98 -31.54
CA ILE A 145 5.60 8.95 -32.12
C ILE A 145 5.40 8.87 -33.64
N ASN A 146 4.15 8.77 -34.10
CA ASN A 146 3.84 8.72 -35.54
C ASN A 146 4.31 9.98 -36.28
N ALA A 147 4.20 11.17 -35.66
CA ALA A 147 4.69 12.41 -36.25
C ALA A 147 6.23 12.44 -36.35
N TYR A 148 6.93 11.90 -35.35
CA TYR A 148 8.39 11.74 -35.38
C TYR A 148 8.82 10.75 -36.46
N ASP A 149 8.18 9.57 -36.55
CA ASP A 149 8.48 8.56 -37.57
C ASP A 149 8.24 9.10 -38.99
N THR A 150 7.16 9.86 -39.19
CA THR A 150 6.86 10.49 -40.48
C THR A 150 7.93 11.52 -40.86
N LYS A 151 8.36 12.36 -39.92
CA LYS A 151 9.46 13.31 -40.15
C LYS A 151 10.77 12.60 -40.45
N PHE A 152 11.07 11.51 -39.76
CA PHE A 152 12.27 10.71 -39.99
C PHE A 152 12.27 10.09 -41.39
N HIS A 153 11.14 9.53 -41.84
CA HIS A 153 10.96 9.04 -43.20
C HIS A 153 11.13 10.13 -44.26
N HIS A 154 10.64 11.35 -44.00
CA HIS A 154 10.81 12.50 -44.89
C HIS A 154 12.27 12.96 -45.02
N ILE A 155 13.03 12.92 -43.93
CA ILE A 155 14.48 13.25 -43.95
C ILE A 155 15.26 12.20 -44.74
N LEU A 156 14.94 10.91 -44.55
CA LEU A 156 15.57 9.83 -45.31
C LEU A 156 15.26 9.88 -46.80
N SER A 157 14.03 10.23 -47.20
CA SER A 157 13.66 10.39 -48.60
C SER A 157 14.36 11.59 -49.24
N LEU A 158 14.49 12.71 -48.52
CA LEU A 158 15.25 13.88 -48.95
C LEU A 158 16.73 13.53 -49.14
N ASN A 159 17.36 12.83 -48.20
CA ASN A 159 18.76 12.41 -48.33
C ASN A 159 18.98 11.47 -49.53
N ARG A 160 18.06 10.53 -49.79
CA ARG A 160 18.15 9.67 -50.98
C ARG A 160 18.02 10.48 -52.27
N TYR A 161 17.10 11.44 -52.29
CA TYR A 161 16.90 12.32 -53.44
C TYR A 161 18.12 13.20 -53.71
N LEU A 162 18.68 13.83 -52.66
CA LEU A 162 19.90 14.63 -52.75
C LEU A 162 21.09 13.80 -53.23
N ASN A 163 21.30 12.59 -52.68
CA ASN A 163 22.35 11.68 -53.13
C ASN A 163 22.20 11.26 -54.60
N LYS A 164 20.96 11.10 -55.08
CA LYS A 164 20.69 10.78 -56.48
C LYS A 164 21.05 11.95 -57.41
N ILE A 165 20.74 13.18 -57.02
CA ILE A 165 21.12 14.40 -57.78
C ILE A 165 22.64 14.53 -57.84
N ILE A 166 23.32 14.37 -56.70
CA ILE A 166 24.79 14.48 -56.60
C ILE A 166 25.46 13.46 -57.54
N ASN A 167 25.00 12.20 -57.53
CA ASN A 167 25.58 11.15 -58.37
C ASN A 167 25.22 11.24 -59.87
N GLN A 168 24.27 12.09 -60.26
CA GLN A 168 23.89 12.29 -61.67
C GLN A 168 24.56 13.51 -62.30
N HIS A 169 25.14 14.40 -61.49
CA HIS A 169 25.72 15.67 -61.94
C HIS A 169 27.16 15.92 -61.45
N GLY A 170 27.80 14.93 -60.82
CA GLY A 170 29.24 14.90 -60.50
C GLY A 170 29.90 13.73 -61.22
#